data_AF-A0A315XHB5-F1
#
_entry.id   AF-A0A315XHB5-F1
#
_cell.length_a   1.000
_cell.length_b   1.000
_cell.length_c   1.000
_cell.angle_alpha   90.00
_cell.angle_beta   90.00
_cell.angle_gamma   90.00
#
_symmetry.space_group_name_H-M   'P 1'
#
loop_
_entity.id
_entity.type
_entity.pdbx_description
1 polymer ?
#
loop_
_entity_poly.entity_id
_entity_poly.type
_entity_poly.pdbx_seq_one_letter_code
_entity_poly.pdbx_strand_id
1 'polypeptide(L)'
;MKEKCQFCGGTVEKKTVSLDLWRKEKLYVFKNVPAKVCEQCGEKYFSSKIYSLIDKLLKEKSKPDETMVVPVMSLKRFTDEAEAVS
;
A
#
# COMPACT_ATOMS: atom_id res chain seq x y z
N MET A 1 25.06 -11.96 -5.36
CA MET A 1 24.91 -10.51 -5.64
C MET A 1 23.62 -10.04 -5.00
N LYS A 2 23.64 -9.09 -4.05
CA LYS A 2 22.40 -8.51 -3.50
C LYS A 2 21.92 -7.41 -4.46
N GLU A 3 20.63 -7.42 -4.80
CA GLU A 3 20.04 -6.36 -5.62
C GLU A 3 20.08 -5.03 -4.88
N LYS A 4 20.28 -3.95 -5.64
CA LYS A 4 20.36 -2.59 -5.12
C LYS A 4 19.07 -1.83 -5.40
N CYS A 5 18.68 -0.99 -4.45
CA CYS A 5 17.52 -0.13 -4.56
C CYS A 5 17.79 0.92 -5.65
N GLN A 6 16.88 1.03 -6.61
CA GLN A 6 16.99 2.01 -7.70
C GLN A 6 16.78 3.46 -7.22
N PHE A 7 16.23 3.65 -6.02
CA PHE A 7 15.95 4.97 -5.45
C PHE A 7 17.10 5.51 -4.58
N CYS A 8 17.66 4.67 -3.68
CA CYS A 8 18.68 5.11 -2.73
C CYS A 8 20.01 4.34 -2.80
N GLY A 9 20.13 3.30 -3.63
CA GLY A 9 21.34 2.45 -3.70
C GLY A 9 21.52 1.48 -2.54
N GLY A 10 20.58 1.43 -1.59
CA GLY A 10 20.57 0.50 -0.47
C GLY A 10 20.39 -0.96 -0.88
N THR A 11 20.61 -1.88 0.06
CA THR A 11 20.38 -3.32 -0.16
C THR A 11 18.89 -3.64 -0.17
N VAL A 12 18.48 -4.52 -1.07
CA VAL A 12 17.09 -4.98 -1.21
C VAL A 12 17.00 -6.47 -0.85
N GLU A 13 16.00 -6.82 -0.04
CA GLU A 13 15.76 -8.20 0.40
C GLU A 13 14.33 -8.66 0.11
N LYS A 14 14.16 -9.97 -0.13
CA LYS A 14 12.83 -10.55 -0.36
C LYS A 14 12.09 -10.66 0.97
N LYS A 15 10.90 -10.06 1.05
CA LYS A 15 10.04 -10.06 2.24
C LYS A 15 8.58 -10.26 1.82
N THR A 16 7.77 -10.74 2.75
CA THR A 16 6.32 -10.80 2.60
C THR A 16 5.72 -9.59 3.29
N VAL A 17 4.90 -8.81 2.58
CA VAL A 17 4.38 -7.52 3.07
C VAL A 17 2.88 -7.40 2.84
N SER A 18 2.27 -6.41 3.51
CA SER A 18 0.94 -5.91 3.15
C SER A 18 1.05 -4.82 2.08
N LEU A 19 0.14 -4.85 1.12
CA LEU A 19 -0.03 -3.84 0.08
C LEU A 19 -1.41 -3.22 0.20
N ASP A 20 -1.45 -1.94 0.53
CA ASP A 20 -2.61 -1.07 0.43
C ASP A 20 -2.69 -0.46 -0.98
N LEU A 21 -3.84 -0.61 -1.64
CA LEU A 21 -4.07 -0.14 -2.99
C LEU A 21 -5.41 0.58 -3.07
N TRP A 22 -5.36 1.86 -3.42
CA TRP A 22 -6.53 2.64 -3.80
C TRP A 22 -6.92 2.32 -5.24
N ARG A 23 -8.18 1.94 -5.46
CA ARG A 23 -8.76 1.84 -6.80
C ARG A 23 -10.11 2.54 -6.82
N LYS A 24 -10.16 3.67 -7.54
CA LYS A 24 -11.27 4.64 -7.47
C LYS A 24 -11.46 5.06 -6.00
N GLU A 25 -12.66 4.93 -5.46
CA GLU A 25 -13.01 5.34 -4.09
C GLU A 25 -12.92 4.19 -3.08
N LYS A 26 -12.30 3.06 -3.45
CA LYS A 26 -12.17 1.88 -2.58
C LYS A 26 -10.71 1.59 -2.26
N LEU A 27 -10.44 1.38 -0.98
CA LEU A 27 -9.17 0.90 -0.46
C LEU A 27 -9.20 -0.63 -0.37
N TYR A 28 -8.23 -1.28 -1.00
CA TYR A 28 -8.00 -2.72 -0.92
C TYR A 28 -6.71 -2.98 -0.16
N VAL A 29 -6.72 -3.98 0.73
CA VAL A 29 -5.52 -4.42 1.45
C VAL A 29 -5.24 -5.86 1.09
N PHE A 30 -4.09 -6.10 0.45
CA PHE A 30 -3.60 -7.44 0.11
C PHE A 30 -2.57 -7.85 1.15
N LYS A 31 -2.84 -8.94 1.87
CA LYS A 31 -1.88 -9.54 2.80
C LYS A 31 -0.99 -10.56 2.08
N ASN A 32 0.12 -10.89 2.72
CA ASN A 32 1.03 -11.95 2.28
C ASN A 32 1.59 -11.75 0.87
N VAL A 33 1.83 -10.51 0.46
CA VAL A 33 2.33 -10.19 -0.89
C VAL A 33 3.85 -10.34 -0.93
N PRO A 34 4.40 -11.24 -1.77
CA PRO A 34 5.84 -11.34 -1.95
C PRO A 34 6.38 -10.08 -2.64
N ALA A 35 7.34 -9.42 -1.99
CA ALA A 35 7.97 -8.21 -2.48
C ALA A 35 9.49 -8.25 -2.23
N LYS A 36 10.18 -7.35 -2.91
CA LYS A 36 11.56 -6.99 -2.61
C LYS A 36 11.53 -5.64 -1.90
N VAL A 37 12.09 -5.53 -0.70
CA VAL A 37 12.02 -4.33 0.13
C VAL A 37 13.41 -3.81 0.40
N CYS A 38 13.63 -2.51 0.17
CA CYS A 38 14.87 -1.85 0.55
C CYS A 38 14.95 -1.74 2.08
N GLU A 39 16.06 -2.19 2.66
CA GLU A 39 16.25 -2.16 4.11
C GLU A 39 16.59 -0.78 4.66
N GLN A 40 16.87 0.19 3.78
CA GLN A 40 17.24 1.56 4.17
C GLN A 40 16.07 2.54 4.04
N CYS A 41 15.45 2.62 2.84
CA CYS A 41 14.37 3.59 2.59
C CYS A 41 12.96 2.99 2.63
N GLY A 42 12.83 1.66 2.72
CA GLY A 42 11.53 0.98 2.75
C GLY A 42 10.84 0.81 1.38
N GLU A 43 11.50 1.20 0.28
CA GLU A 43 10.96 1.05 -1.08
C GLU A 43 10.56 -0.41 -1.37
N LYS A 44 9.39 -0.61 -1.97
CA LYS A 44 8.80 -1.95 -2.20
C LYS A 44 8.67 -2.21 -3.69
N TYR A 45 9.35 -3.25 -4.18
CA TYR A 45 9.27 -3.70 -5.56
C TYR A 45 8.40 -4.96 -5.66
N PHE A 46 7.36 -4.89 -6.47
CA PHE A 46 6.48 -6.01 -6.78
C PHE A 46 6.70 -6.47 -8.23
N SER A 47 6.65 -7.78 -8.46
CA SER A 47 6.80 -8.32 -9.81
C SER A 47 5.56 -8.10 -10.66
N SER A 48 5.73 -8.09 -11.98
CA SER A 48 4.60 -8.03 -12.94
C SER A 48 3.54 -9.10 -12.66
N LYS A 49 3.97 -10.32 -12.31
CA LYS A 49 3.07 -11.44 -11.93
C LYS A 49 2.15 -11.08 -10.76
N ILE A 50 2.66 -10.39 -9.74
CA ILE A 50 1.86 -9.96 -8.59
C ILE A 50 0.82 -8.92 -9.03
N TYR A 51 1.21 -7.92 -9.82
CA TYR A 51 0.27 -6.93 -10.33
C TYR A 51 -0.82 -7.54 -11.24
N SER A 52 -0.46 -8.49 -12.10
CA SER A 52 -1.43 -9.21 -12.94
C SER A 52 -2.44 -10.00 -12.10
N LEU A 53 -2.00 -10.64 -11.01
CA LEU A 53 -2.88 -11.34 -10.08
C LEU A 53 -3.84 -10.38 -9.38
N ILE A 54 -3.33 -9.27 -8.85
CA ILE A 54 -4.14 -8.23 -8.19
C ILE A 54 -5.20 -7.70 -9.16
N ASP A 55 -4.81 -7.38 -10.39
CA ASP A 55 -5.75 -6.87 -11.39
C ASP A 55 -6.84 -7.89 -11.74
N LYS A 56 -6.48 -9.18 -11.85
CA LYS A 56 -7.44 -10.27 -12.04
C LYS A 56 -8.44 -10.35 -10.89
N LEU A 57 -7.97 -10.37 -9.64
CA LEU A 57 -8.84 -10.45 -8.45
C LEU A 57 -9.84 -9.29 -8.39
N LEU A 58 -9.37 -8.09 -8.72
CA LEU A 58 -10.20 -6.88 -8.73
C LEU A 58 -11.22 -6.88 -9.87
N LYS A 59 -10.85 -7.39 -11.06
CA LYS A 59 -11.76 -7.54 -12.21
C LYS A 59 -12.85 -8.58 -11.96
N GLU A 60 -12.48 -9.72 -11.37
CA GLU A 60 -13.40 -10.82 -11.06
C GLU A 60 -14.28 -10.53 -9.84
N LYS A 61 -14.06 -9.39 -9.16
CA LYS A 61 -14.77 -9.02 -7.91
C LYS A 61 -14.72 -10.14 -6.88
N SER A 62 -13.55 -10.75 -6.73
CA SER A 62 -13.33 -11.85 -5.78
C SER A 62 -13.77 -11.44 -4.37
N LYS A 63 -14.41 -12.36 -3.64
CA LYS A 63 -14.79 -12.12 -2.25
C LYS A 63 -13.52 -11.99 -1.40
N PRO A 64 -13.42 -10.96 -0.53
CA PRO A 64 -12.27 -10.83 0.34
C PRO A 64 -12.32 -11.87 1.47
N ASP A 65 -11.15 -12.30 1.93
CA ASP A 65 -11.04 -13.21 3.08
C ASP A 65 -11.53 -12.55 4.38
N GLU A 66 -11.34 -11.23 4.50
CA GLU A 66 -11.81 -10.39 5.60
C GLU A 66 -12.10 -8.97 5.10
N THR A 67 -12.95 -8.24 5.82
CA THR A 67 -13.20 -6.82 5.57
C THR A 67 -12.92 -6.04 6.85
N MET A 68 -12.20 -4.93 6.75
CA MET A 68 -11.92 -4.02 7.86
C MET A 68 -12.67 -2.72 7.71
N VAL A 69 -13.14 -2.15 8.83
CA VAL A 69 -13.74 -0.81 8.87
C VAL A 69 -12.61 0.20 9.08
N VAL A 70 -12.42 1.10 8.13
CA VAL A 70 -11.37 2.13 8.19
C VAL A 70 -12.00 3.48 8.54
N PRO A 71 -11.69 4.08 9.71
CA PRO A 71 -12.17 5.41 10.04
C PRO A 71 -11.50 6.46 9.15
N VAL A 72 -12.30 7.39 8.61
CA VAL A 72 -11.83 8.51 7.78
C VAL A 72 -12.13 9.81 8.50
N MET A 73 -11.10 10.63 8.70
CA MET A 73 -11.20 11.93 9.34
C MET A 73 -10.89 13.03 8.33
N SER A 74 -11.73 14.07 8.26
CA SER A 74 -11.47 15.27 7.48
C SER A 74 -10.86 16.34 8.39
N LEU A 75 -9.66 16.83 8.05
CA LEU A 75 -9.01 17.88 8.83
C LEU A 75 -9.75 19.22 8.77
N LYS A 76 -10.50 19.51 7.70
CA LYS A 76 -11.32 20.73 7.60
C LYS A 76 -12.22 20.90 8.82
N ARG A 77 -12.86 19.80 9.25
CA ARG A 77 -13.75 19.77 10.41
C ARG A 77 -13.08 20.21 11.72
N PHE A 78 -11.75 20.08 11.82
CA PHE A 78 -10.99 20.40 13.03
C PHE A 78 -10.23 21.73 12.92
N THR A 79 -10.14 22.31 11.73
CA THR A 79 -9.49 23.61 11.51
C THR A 79 -10.48 24.79 11.60
N ASP A 80 -11.79 24.54 11.44
CA ASP A 80 -12.84 25.56 11.66
C ASP A 80 -12.83 26.12 13.10
N GLU A 81 -12.34 25.36 14.09
CA GLU A 81 -12.20 25.79 15.49
C GLU A 81 -10.88 26.55 15.76
N ALA A 82 -9.89 26.46 14.88
CA ALA A 82 -8.59 27.10 15.05
C ALA A 82 -8.55 28.55 14.49
N GLU A 83 -9.43 28.88 13.55
CA GLU A 83 -9.51 30.24 12.96
C GLU A 83 -10.44 31.20 13.74
N ALA A 84 -11.18 30.72 14.75
CA ALA A 84 -12.06 31.56 15.59
C ALA A 84 -11.37 32.14 16.85
N VAL A 85 -10.07 31.87 17.05
CA VAL A 85 -9.26 32.38 18.17
C VAL A 85 -8.02 33.12 17.65
N SER A 86 -8.22 33.94 16.62
CA SER A 86 -7.24 34.93 16.16
C SER A 86 -7.92 36.29 16.00
#